data_AF-A0A2D5P370-F1
#
_entry.id   AF-A0A2D5P370-F1
#
_cell.length_a   1.000
_cell.length_b   1.000
_cell.length_c   1.000
_cell.angle_alpha   90.00
_cell.angle_beta   90.00
_cell.angle_gamma   90.00
#
_symmetry.space_group_name_H-M   'P 1'
#
loop_
_entity.id
_entity.type
_entity.pdbx_description
1 polymer ?
#
loop_
_entity_poly.entity_id
_entity_poly.type
_entity_poly.pdbx_seq_one_letter_code
_entity_poly.pdbx_strand_id
1 'polypeptide(L)'
;MKNLITQYTPQLEQDLLALHTGNSQSKQYFYQSVMNILQVPKMSSFQKADAIADAFISLDVRVEYIKEQQKILSNLKKQIETAKSYAKEEVSKALLSLGVEKLEGLKISSLTATGEANKSVAKLEILNEDELIKAGFFTIELDKEAVEQALLSADQRHEVENYADMKIELIHKSATIRINKRKVPLAQDELMVAA
;
A
#
# COMPACT_ATOMS: atom_id res chain seq x y z
N MET A 1 16.73 16.47 15.99
CA MET A 1 15.47 15.91 15.47
C MET A 1 14.66 15.45 16.67
N LYS A 2 13.69 16.26 17.12
CA LYS A 2 12.81 15.90 18.24
C LYS A 2 11.83 14.84 17.71
N ASN A 3 11.81 13.66 18.34
CA ASN A 3 10.81 12.63 18.09
C ASN A 3 9.41 13.21 18.30
N LEU A 4 8.70 13.51 17.22
CA LEU A 4 7.36 14.11 17.20
C LEU A 4 6.24 13.13 17.62
N ILE A 5 6.57 11.89 17.99
CA ILE A 5 5.58 10.84 18.26
C ILE A 5 5.16 10.77 19.73
N THR A 6 5.81 11.49 20.65
CA THR A 6 5.45 11.55 22.08
C THR A 6 4.79 12.86 22.50
N GLN A 7 4.05 13.51 21.60
CA GLN A 7 3.14 14.59 22.00
C GLN A 7 1.81 13.97 22.41
N TYR A 8 1.46 14.16 23.68
CA TYR A 8 0.16 13.92 24.34
C TYR A 8 -0.96 13.44 23.39
N THR A 9 -1.05 12.12 23.19
CA THR A 9 -2.13 11.52 22.41
C THR A 9 -3.43 11.63 23.20
N PRO A 10 -4.49 12.29 22.71
CA PRO A 10 -5.76 12.38 23.42
C PRO A 10 -6.33 10.97 23.67
N GLN A 11 -6.97 10.75 24.83
CA GLN A 11 -7.46 9.43 25.28
C GLN A 11 -8.26 8.70 24.19
N LEU A 12 -9.14 9.42 23.46
CA LEU A 12 -9.93 8.85 22.38
C LEU A 12 -9.07 8.25 21.25
N GLU A 13 -7.95 8.90 20.90
CA GLU A 13 -7.07 8.41 19.84
C GLU A 13 -6.28 7.18 20.31
N GLN A 14 -5.91 7.10 21.59
CA GLN A 14 -5.31 5.89 22.17
C GLN A 14 -6.29 4.72 22.14
N ASP A 15 -7.54 4.97 22.53
CA ASP A 15 -8.59 3.95 22.51
C ASP A 15 -8.93 3.53 21.07
N LEU A 16 -8.90 4.47 20.13
CA LEU A 16 -9.07 4.21 18.70
C LEU A 16 -7.96 3.30 18.17
N LEU A 17 -6.69 3.60 18.51
CA LEU A 17 -5.56 2.75 18.15
C LEU A 17 -5.69 1.35 18.75
N ALA A 18 -6.11 1.25 20.01
CA ALA A 18 -6.29 -0.03 20.70
C ALA A 18 -7.32 -0.95 20.01
N LEU A 19 -8.20 -0.42 19.15
CA LEU A 19 -9.11 -1.24 18.34
C LEU A 19 -8.38 -2.20 17.38
N HIS A 20 -7.10 -1.97 17.05
CA HIS A 20 -6.31 -2.91 16.26
C HIS A 20 -6.25 -4.32 16.90
N THR A 21 -6.47 -4.41 18.21
CA THR A 21 -6.46 -5.68 18.96
C THR A 21 -7.70 -6.53 18.70
N GLY A 22 -8.79 -5.94 18.19
CA GLY A 22 -10.05 -6.62 17.91
C GLY A 22 -10.82 -7.14 19.13
N ASN A 23 -10.27 -7.03 20.35
CA ASN A 23 -10.86 -7.57 21.56
C ASN A 23 -12.08 -6.76 22.06
N SER A 24 -12.94 -7.38 22.87
CA SER A 24 -14.17 -6.74 23.35
C SER A 24 -13.88 -5.55 24.29
N GLN A 25 -12.77 -5.61 25.03
CA GLN A 25 -12.40 -4.59 26.00
C GLN A 25 -12.03 -3.26 25.32
N SER A 26 -11.22 -3.30 24.26
CA SER A 26 -10.83 -2.12 23.49
C SER A 26 -12.04 -1.49 22.79
N LYS A 27 -12.95 -2.31 22.26
CA LYS A 27 -14.24 -1.84 21.72
C LYS A 27 -15.08 -1.13 22.78
N GLN A 28 -15.16 -1.68 23.99
CA GLN A 28 -15.91 -1.07 25.09
C GLN A 28 -15.28 0.25 25.55
N TYR A 29 -13.95 0.31 25.70
CA TYR A 29 -13.26 1.53 26.08
C TYR A 29 -13.43 2.63 25.03
N PHE A 30 -13.24 2.31 23.75
CA PHE A 30 -13.47 3.27 22.68
C PHE A 30 -14.91 3.77 22.65
N TYR A 31 -15.89 2.86 22.80
CA TYR A 31 -17.30 3.23 22.89
C TYR A 31 -17.55 4.20 24.06
N GLN A 32 -17.01 3.90 25.25
CA GLN A 32 -17.17 4.76 26.41
C GLN A 32 -16.54 6.14 26.20
N SER A 33 -15.37 6.21 25.57
CA SER A 33 -14.70 7.47 25.25
C SER A 33 -15.51 8.33 24.27
N VAL A 34 -16.11 7.71 23.25
CA VAL A 34 -17.07 8.41 22.37
C VAL A 34 -18.29 8.89 23.16
N MET A 35 -18.89 8.04 23.99
CA MET A 35 -20.06 8.40 24.79
C MET A 35 -19.77 9.55 25.77
N ASN A 36 -18.59 9.56 26.40
CA ASN A 36 -18.17 10.62 27.30
C ASN A 36 -18.14 11.98 26.58
N ILE A 37 -17.67 12.01 25.32
CA ILE A 37 -17.69 13.23 24.48
C ILE A 37 -19.13 13.63 24.13
N LEU A 38 -19.95 12.67 23.70
CA LEU A 38 -21.33 12.93 23.29
C LEU A 38 -22.22 13.42 24.44
N GLN A 39 -21.94 12.98 25.67
CA GLN A 39 -22.72 13.31 26.86
C GLN A 39 -22.30 14.61 27.56
N VAL A 40 -21.21 15.27 27.15
CA VAL A 40 -20.79 16.55 27.76
C VAL A 40 -21.90 17.60 27.54
N PRO A 41 -22.54 18.13 28.61
CA PRO A 41 -23.69 19.04 28.44
C PRO A 41 -23.32 20.40 27.87
N LYS A 42 -22.09 20.87 28.13
CA LYS A 42 -21.61 22.20 27.75
C LYS A 42 -20.94 22.24 26.36
N MET A 43 -20.83 21.10 25.69
CA MET A 43 -20.13 20.99 24.40
C MET A 43 -21.15 21.00 23.26
N SER A 44 -20.93 21.87 22.27
CA SER A 44 -21.81 21.97 21.09
C SER A 44 -21.69 20.72 20.19
N SER A 45 -22.70 20.48 19.35
CA SER A 45 -22.68 19.37 18.39
C SER A 45 -21.50 19.44 17.42
N PHE A 46 -21.08 20.66 17.04
CA PHE A 46 -19.89 20.87 16.20
C PHE A 46 -18.61 20.43 16.92
N GLN A 47 -18.41 20.89 18.15
CA GLN A 47 -17.24 20.52 18.95
C GLN A 47 -17.19 19.00 19.21
N LYS A 48 -18.34 18.37 19.47
CA LYS A 48 -18.42 16.91 19.63
C LYS A 48 -18.00 16.17 18.36
N ALA A 49 -18.48 16.63 17.21
CA ALA A 49 -18.13 16.05 15.92
C ALA A 49 -16.63 16.21 15.61
N ASP A 50 -16.08 17.42 15.82
CA ASP A 50 -14.66 17.71 15.60
C ASP A 50 -13.78 16.86 16.53
N ALA A 51 -14.12 16.78 17.83
CA ALA A 51 -13.35 15.97 18.79
C ALA A 51 -13.29 14.48 18.41
N ILE A 52 -14.37 13.92 17.85
CA ILE A 52 -14.37 12.54 17.37
C ILE A 52 -13.59 12.44 16.05
N ALA A 53 -13.82 13.36 15.11
CA ALA A 53 -13.18 13.36 13.80
C ALA A 53 -11.66 13.55 13.87
N ASP A 54 -11.17 14.37 14.80
CA ASP A 54 -9.75 14.67 14.99
C ASP A 54 -8.94 13.40 15.27
N ALA A 55 -9.49 12.45 16.03
CA ALA A 55 -8.83 11.16 16.28
C ALA A 55 -8.63 10.36 14.99
N PHE A 56 -9.63 10.32 14.10
CA PHE A 56 -9.51 9.65 12.80
C PHE A 56 -8.57 10.40 11.85
N ILE A 57 -8.66 11.73 11.81
CA ILE A 57 -7.81 12.57 10.97
C ILE A 57 -6.33 12.44 11.38
N SER A 58 -6.05 12.40 12.69
CA SER A 58 -4.70 12.15 13.24
C SER A 58 -4.12 10.82 12.74
N LEU A 59 -4.92 9.75 12.75
CA LEU A 59 -4.48 8.46 12.21
C LEU A 59 -4.26 8.49 10.71
N ASP A 60 -5.12 9.16 9.94
CA ASP A 60 -4.92 9.32 8.50
C ASP A 60 -3.59 10.03 8.19
N VAL A 61 -3.26 11.09 8.93
CA VAL A 61 -1.98 11.81 8.78
C VAL A 61 -0.80 10.91 9.09
N ARG A 62 -0.89 10.09 10.15
CA ARG A 62 0.17 9.12 10.50
C ARG A 62 0.34 8.03 9.43
N VAL A 63 -0.77 7.52 8.89
CA VAL A 63 -0.75 6.54 7.80
C VAL A 63 -0.09 7.16 6.57
N GLU A 64 -0.42 8.40 6.22
CA GLU A 64 0.18 9.07 5.06
C GLU A 64 1.69 9.32 5.27
N TYR A 65 2.10 9.73 6.47
CA TYR A 65 3.51 9.84 6.81
C TYR A 65 4.24 8.49 6.66
N ILE A 66 3.66 7.38 7.14
CA ILE A 66 4.25 6.05 7.00
C ILE A 66 4.43 5.68 5.52
N LYS A 67 3.44 5.95 4.66
CA LYS A 67 3.57 5.69 3.22
C LYS A 67 4.74 6.47 2.59
N GLU A 68 4.90 7.74 2.94
CA GLU A 68 6.00 8.54 2.42
C GLU A 68 7.36 8.01 2.93
N GLN A 69 7.45 7.61 4.21
CA GLN A 69 8.66 6.97 4.72
C GLN A 69 8.98 5.65 4.02
N GLN A 70 7.98 4.81 3.72
CA GLN A 70 8.16 3.58 2.96
C GLN A 70 8.71 3.85 1.55
N LYS A 71 8.23 4.90 0.89
CA LYS A 71 8.71 5.32 -0.43
C LYS A 71 10.18 5.77 -0.38
N ILE A 72 10.53 6.61 0.60
CA ILE A 72 11.92 7.06 0.81
C ILE A 72 12.85 5.87 1.06
N LEU A 73 12.46 4.96 1.96
CA LEU A 73 13.26 3.77 2.28
C LEU A 73 13.41 2.83 1.08
N SER A 74 12.36 2.65 0.28
CA SER A 74 12.40 1.87 -0.96
C SER A 74 13.38 2.48 -1.98
N ASN A 75 13.37 3.81 -2.13
CA ASN A 75 14.31 4.51 -3.01
C ASN A 75 15.76 4.40 -2.50
N LEU A 76 15.99 4.59 -1.20
CA LEU A 76 17.32 4.45 -0.60
C LEU A 76 17.86 3.03 -0.79
N LYS A 77 17.01 2.01 -0.59
CA LYS A 77 17.38 0.61 -0.86
C LYS A 77 17.86 0.43 -2.30
N LYS A 78 17.11 0.95 -3.28
CA LYS A 78 17.49 0.86 -4.71
C LYS A 78 18.83 1.56 -4.97
N GLN A 79 19.04 2.75 -4.41
CA GLN A 79 20.31 3.47 -4.57
C GLN A 79 21.50 2.65 -4.04
N ILE A 80 21.36 2.01 -2.87
CA ILE A 80 22.40 1.16 -2.28
C ILE A 80 22.65 -0.08 -3.14
N GLU A 81 21.60 -0.73 -3.64
CA GLU A 81 21.72 -1.90 -4.53
C GLU A 81 22.42 -1.54 -5.85
N THR A 82 22.05 -0.41 -6.46
CA THR A 82 22.71 0.12 -7.67
C THR A 82 24.18 0.46 -7.43
N ALA A 83 24.49 1.19 -6.35
CA ALA A 83 25.86 1.52 -5.99
C ALA A 83 26.72 0.26 -5.76
N LYS A 84 26.14 -0.77 -5.12
CA LYS A 84 26.81 -2.06 -4.93
C LYS A 84 27.07 -2.78 -6.27
N SER A 85 26.16 -2.68 -7.23
CA SER A 85 26.39 -3.23 -8.58
C SER A 85 27.54 -2.53 -9.28
N TYR A 86 27.52 -1.20 -9.33
CA TYR A 86 28.59 -0.42 -9.96
C TYR A 86 29.94 -0.64 -9.26
N ALA A 87 29.96 -0.72 -7.93
CA ALA A 87 31.19 -1.02 -7.20
C ALA A 87 31.80 -2.38 -7.61
N LYS A 88 30.97 -3.40 -7.87
CA LYS A 88 31.47 -4.70 -8.36
C LYS A 88 32.08 -4.59 -9.76
N GLU A 89 31.43 -3.84 -10.65
CA GLU A 89 31.91 -3.62 -12.01
C GLU A 89 33.28 -2.90 -11.99
N GLU A 90 33.40 -1.82 -11.23
CA GLU A 90 34.64 -1.04 -11.12
C GLU A 90 35.76 -1.84 -10.44
N VAL A 91 35.45 -2.63 -9.40
CA VAL A 91 36.44 -3.54 -8.79
C VAL A 91 36.89 -4.61 -9.78
N SER A 92 35.98 -5.18 -10.58
CA SER A 92 36.34 -6.16 -11.61
C SER A 92 37.28 -5.55 -12.66
N LYS A 93 36.95 -4.35 -13.17
CA LYS A 93 37.80 -3.60 -14.13
C LYS A 93 39.18 -3.32 -13.55
N ALA A 94 39.26 -2.86 -12.30
CA ALA A 94 40.54 -2.57 -11.65
C ALA A 94 41.42 -3.83 -11.52
N LEU A 95 40.84 -4.96 -11.09
CA LEU A 95 41.56 -6.23 -10.97
C LEU A 95 42.08 -6.72 -12.33
N LEU A 96 41.23 -6.70 -13.36
CA LEU A 96 41.61 -7.11 -14.71
C LEU A 96 42.67 -6.20 -15.33
N SER A 97 42.63 -4.88 -15.04
CA SER A 97 43.65 -3.92 -15.51
C SER A 97 45.06 -4.22 -14.96
N LEU A 98 45.12 -4.88 -13.81
CA LEU A 98 46.37 -5.32 -13.17
C LEU A 98 46.72 -6.79 -13.50
N GLY A 99 45.92 -7.46 -14.34
CA GLY A 99 46.10 -8.88 -14.68
C GLY A 99 45.76 -9.85 -13.54
N VAL A 100 44.97 -9.41 -12.54
CA VAL A 100 44.59 -10.24 -11.39
C VAL A 100 43.17 -10.77 -11.58
N GLU A 101 43.03 -12.09 -11.69
CA GLU A 101 41.70 -12.72 -11.87
C GLU A 101 41.04 -13.11 -10.54
N LYS A 102 41.83 -13.37 -9.49
CA LYS A 102 41.32 -13.80 -8.19
C LYS A 102 42.19 -13.30 -7.04
N LEU A 103 41.54 -12.81 -5.97
CA LEU A 103 42.15 -12.49 -4.68
C LEU A 103 41.48 -13.31 -3.57
N GLU A 104 42.25 -13.75 -2.59
CA GLU A 104 41.73 -14.44 -1.39
C GLU A 104 41.78 -13.51 -0.19
N GLY A 105 40.86 -13.70 0.76
CA GLY A 105 40.73 -12.82 1.92
C GLY A 105 40.70 -13.60 3.23
N LEU A 106 41.04 -12.91 4.32
CA LEU A 106 40.84 -13.45 5.67
C LEU A 106 39.37 -13.35 6.13
N LYS A 107 38.60 -12.40 5.57
CA LYS A 107 37.17 -12.17 5.88
C LYS A 107 36.21 -12.79 4.85
N ILE A 108 36.70 -13.16 3.68
CA ILE A 108 35.92 -13.70 2.56
C ILE A 108 36.71 -14.81 1.89
N SER A 109 36.06 -15.81 1.32
CA SER A 109 36.77 -16.89 0.63
C SER A 109 37.55 -16.38 -0.59
N SER A 110 36.94 -15.54 -1.43
CA SER A 110 37.64 -14.87 -2.54
C SER A 110 36.85 -13.73 -3.19
N LEU A 111 37.57 -12.87 -3.92
CA LEU A 111 37.06 -11.97 -4.95
C LEU A 111 37.56 -12.48 -6.31
N THR A 112 36.64 -12.84 -7.19
CA THR A 112 36.98 -13.25 -8.56
C THR A 112 36.50 -12.16 -9.52
N ALA A 113 37.41 -11.65 -10.34
CA ALA A 113 37.08 -10.74 -11.42
C ALA A 113 36.57 -11.55 -12.63
N THR A 114 35.58 -11.03 -13.32
CA THR A 114 35.06 -11.66 -14.54
C THR A 114 34.94 -10.58 -15.60
N GLY A 115 35.45 -10.86 -16.80
CA GLY A 115 35.37 -9.96 -17.94
C GLY A 115 33.94 -9.73 -18.41
N GLU A 116 33.77 -8.74 -19.28
CA GLU A 116 32.49 -8.46 -19.91
C GLU A 116 32.03 -9.66 -20.73
N ALA A 117 30.82 -10.15 -20.45
CA ALA A 117 30.19 -11.23 -21.19
C ALA A 117 28.86 -10.74 -21.78
N ASN A 118 28.75 -10.75 -23.10
CA ASN A 118 27.51 -10.43 -23.79
C ASN A 118 26.53 -11.60 -23.65
N LYS A 119 25.50 -11.45 -22.81
CA LYS A 119 24.36 -12.38 -22.80
C LYS A 119 23.27 -11.84 -23.72
N SER A 120 22.97 -12.57 -24.80
CA SER A 120 21.78 -12.34 -25.60
C SER A 120 20.54 -12.74 -24.80
N VAL A 121 19.81 -11.75 -24.29
CA VAL A 121 18.47 -11.98 -23.71
C VAL A 121 17.46 -11.81 -24.84
N ALA A 122 16.87 -12.92 -25.28
CA ALA A 122 15.76 -12.87 -26.23
C ALA A 122 14.58 -12.17 -25.56
N LYS A 123 14.28 -10.93 -25.99
CA LYS A 123 13.04 -10.25 -25.63
C LYS A 123 12.01 -10.59 -26.70
N LEU A 124 10.90 -11.19 -26.28
CA LEU A 124 9.75 -11.39 -27.15
C LEU A 124 9.11 -10.02 -27.39
N GLU A 125 9.16 -9.53 -28.62
CA GLU A 125 8.40 -8.36 -29.06
C GLU A 125 7.20 -8.88 -29.86
N ILE A 126 5.99 -8.64 -29.36
CA ILE A 126 4.77 -9.05 -30.04
C ILE A 126 4.43 -7.98 -31.08
N LEU A 127 4.59 -8.33 -32.36
CA LEU A 127 4.35 -7.41 -33.48
C LEU A 127 2.86 -7.33 -33.86
N ASN A 128 2.12 -8.42 -33.67
CA ASN A 128 0.70 -8.51 -34.03
C ASN A 128 -0.03 -9.47 -33.10
N GLU A 129 -0.73 -8.91 -32.12
CA GLU A 129 -1.50 -9.68 -31.12
C GLU A 129 -2.67 -10.44 -31.78
N ASP A 130 -3.34 -9.84 -32.76
CA ASP A 130 -4.55 -10.41 -33.38
C ASP A 130 -4.27 -11.69 -34.17
N GLU A 131 -3.15 -11.73 -34.90
CA GLU A 131 -2.75 -12.94 -35.62
C GLU A 131 -2.28 -14.04 -34.67
N LEU A 132 -1.65 -13.70 -33.55
CA LEU A 132 -1.24 -14.68 -32.54
C LEU A 132 -2.45 -15.29 -31.82
N ILE A 133 -3.47 -14.49 -31.52
CA ILE A 133 -4.75 -14.98 -30.97
C ILE A 133 -5.42 -15.93 -31.98
N LYS A 134 -5.49 -15.55 -33.26
CA LYS A 134 -6.04 -16.42 -34.32
C LYS A 134 -5.21 -17.69 -34.55
N ALA A 135 -3.90 -17.62 -34.36
CA ALA A 135 -2.98 -18.76 -34.45
C ALA A 135 -3.03 -19.68 -33.21
N GLY A 136 -3.85 -19.36 -32.20
CA GLY A 136 -4.10 -20.21 -31.04
C GLY A 136 -3.19 -19.93 -29.84
N PHE A 137 -2.43 -18.83 -29.83
CA PHE A 137 -1.62 -18.42 -28.68
C PHE A 137 -2.44 -17.61 -27.65
N PHE A 138 -3.58 -18.14 -27.23
CA PHE A 138 -4.44 -17.54 -26.21
C PHE A 138 -5.01 -18.59 -25.26
N THR A 139 -5.43 -18.15 -24.08
CA THR A 139 -6.14 -19.00 -23.10
C THR A 139 -7.60 -18.57 -23.06
N ILE A 140 -8.53 -19.54 -23.15
CA ILE A 140 -9.96 -19.30 -23.02
C ILE A 140 -10.32 -19.35 -21.54
N GLU A 141 -10.62 -18.18 -20.97
CA GLU A 141 -11.16 -18.07 -19.61
C GLU A 141 -12.64 -17.70 -19.68
N LEU A 142 -13.45 -18.30 -18.79
CA LEU A 142 -14.87 -18.00 -18.67
C LEU A 142 -15.06 -16.60 -18.07
N ASP A 143 -15.81 -15.73 -18.75
CA ASP A 143 -16.19 -14.44 -18.22
C ASP A 143 -17.27 -14.59 -17.13
N LYS A 144 -16.81 -14.59 -15.88
CA LYS A 144 -17.67 -14.75 -14.70
C LYS A 144 -18.63 -13.57 -14.52
N GLU A 145 -18.23 -12.36 -14.91
CA GLU A 145 -19.06 -11.16 -14.77
C GLU A 145 -20.24 -11.19 -15.77
N ALA A 146 -19.98 -11.63 -17.01
CA ALA A 146 -21.03 -11.81 -18.01
C ALA A 146 -22.02 -12.92 -17.62
N VAL A 147 -21.53 -14.03 -17.05
CA VAL A 147 -22.36 -15.14 -16.53
C VAL A 147 -23.23 -14.67 -15.36
N GLU A 148 -22.69 -13.88 -14.43
CA GLU A 148 -23.45 -13.28 -13.33
C GLU A 148 -24.54 -12.33 -13.83
N GLN A 149 -24.23 -11.47 -14.80
CA GLN A 149 -25.22 -10.56 -15.40
C GLN A 149 -26.32 -11.31 -16.15
N ALA A 150 -25.98 -12.37 -16.88
CA ALA A 150 -26.94 -13.21 -17.58
C ALA A 150 -27.89 -13.95 -16.61
N LEU A 151 -27.39 -14.40 -15.46
CA LEU A 151 -28.24 -14.99 -14.40
C LEU A 151 -29.17 -13.98 -13.72
N LEU A 152 -28.78 -12.70 -13.66
CA LEU A 152 -29.60 -11.61 -13.12
C LEU A 152 -30.62 -11.05 -14.13
N SER A 153 -30.40 -11.25 -15.42
CA SER A 153 -31.25 -10.75 -16.51
C SER A 153 -32.35 -11.75 -16.87
N ALA A 154 -33.62 -11.29 -16.93
CA ALA A 154 -34.77 -12.15 -17.21
C ALA A 154 -34.73 -12.80 -18.62
N ASP A 155 -34.07 -12.16 -19.59
CA ASP A 155 -34.08 -12.59 -21.00
C ASP A 155 -32.95 -13.57 -21.35
N GLN A 156 -31.83 -13.57 -20.60
CA GLN A 156 -30.64 -14.40 -20.87
C GLN A 156 -30.44 -15.54 -19.86
N ARG A 157 -31.22 -15.53 -18.77
CA ARG A 157 -31.16 -16.54 -17.72
C ARG A 157 -31.39 -17.95 -18.24
N HIS A 158 -32.25 -18.14 -19.24
CA HIS A 158 -32.57 -19.46 -19.79
C HIS A 158 -31.35 -20.19 -20.40
N GLU A 159 -30.33 -19.44 -20.84
CA GLU A 159 -29.11 -19.99 -21.43
C GLU A 159 -28.08 -20.43 -20.37
N VAL A 160 -28.16 -19.86 -19.15
CA VAL A 160 -27.12 -20.00 -18.10
C VAL A 160 -27.63 -20.77 -16.89
N GLU A 161 -28.95 -20.86 -16.69
CA GLU A 161 -29.62 -21.52 -15.55
C GLU A 161 -29.35 -23.03 -15.46
N ASN A 162 -28.97 -23.69 -16.56
CA ASN A 162 -28.55 -25.10 -16.55
C ASN A 162 -27.07 -25.31 -16.16
N TYR A 163 -26.27 -24.24 -16.13
CA TYR A 163 -24.81 -24.33 -15.98
C TYR A 163 -24.25 -23.53 -14.78
N ALA A 164 -25.03 -22.63 -14.17
CA ALA A 164 -24.63 -21.88 -12.99
C ALA A 164 -25.82 -21.52 -12.09
N ASP A 165 -25.63 -21.59 -10.78
CA ASP A 165 -26.62 -21.24 -9.75
C ASP A 165 -26.09 -20.10 -8.87
N MET A 166 -26.95 -19.13 -8.57
CA MET A 166 -26.59 -17.94 -7.80
C MET A 166 -27.07 -18.08 -6.36
N LYS A 167 -26.13 -18.37 -5.46
CA LYS A 167 -26.40 -18.41 -4.03
C LYS A 167 -26.49 -16.99 -3.45
N ILE A 168 -27.69 -16.54 -3.11
CA ILE A 168 -27.90 -15.23 -2.48
C ILE A 168 -27.55 -15.36 -0.99
N GLU A 169 -26.35 -14.91 -0.63
CA GLU A 169 -25.94 -14.82 0.76
C GLU A 169 -26.36 -13.48 1.38
N LEU A 170 -27.09 -13.55 2.49
CA LEU A 170 -27.50 -12.38 3.27
C LEU A 170 -26.30 -11.84 4.05
N ILE A 171 -25.57 -10.90 3.43
CA ILE A 171 -24.40 -10.25 4.06
C ILE A 171 -24.91 -9.21 5.07
N HIS A 172 -24.84 -9.55 6.36
CA HIS A 172 -25.07 -8.59 7.44
C HIS A 172 -23.89 -7.61 7.53
N LYS A 173 -24.10 -6.39 7.04
CA LYS A 173 -23.13 -5.29 7.21
C LYS A 173 -23.34 -4.62 8.57
N SER A 174 -22.26 -4.43 9.33
CA SER A 174 -22.29 -3.70 10.60
C SER A 174 -22.57 -2.21 10.39
N ALA A 175 -23.12 -1.55 11.41
CA ALA A 175 -23.32 -0.11 11.41
C ALA A 175 -21.97 0.61 11.25
N THR A 176 -21.94 1.64 10.42
CA THR A 176 -20.72 2.42 10.12
C THR A 176 -21.03 3.92 10.12
N ILE A 177 -19.99 4.72 10.30
CA ILE A 177 -20.06 6.19 10.21
C ILE A 177 -19.35 6.65 8.94
N ARG A 178 -19.84 7.74 8.34
CA ARG A 178 -19.18 8.42 7.23
C ARG A 178 -18.66 9.78 7.71
N ILE A 179 -17.35 9.97 7.67
CA ILE A 179 -16.71 11.26 8.00
C ILE A 179 -16.45 12.01 6.69
N ASN A 180 -17.21 13.08 6.44
CA ASN A 180 -17.02 13.94 5.27
C ASN A 180 -16.12 15.12 5.66
N LYS A 181 -14.86 15.08 5.23
CA LYS A 181 -13.92 16.19 5.44
C LYS A 181 -14.37 17.40 4.63
N ARG A 182 -14.35 18.59 5.24
CA ARG A 182 -14.56 19.85 4.50
C ARG A 182 -13.36 20.06 3.57
N LYS A 183 -13.61 20.50 2.34
CA LYS A 183 -12.55 21.01 1.47
C LYS A 183 -12.06 22.33 2.07
N VAL A 184 -10.94 22.31 2.78
CA VAL A 184 -10.25 23.54 3.15
C VAL A 184 -9.65 24.09 1.84
N PRO A 185 -9.98 25.31 1.40
CA PRO A 185 -9.20 25.97 0.35
C PRO A 185 -7.77 26.11 0.88
N LEU A 186 -6.78 25.66 0.12
CA LEU A 186 -5.37 25.96 0.39
C LEU A 186 -5.19 27.47 0.49
N ALA A 187 -5.23 28.01 1.70
CA ALA A 187 -4.92 29.39 2.00
C ALA A 187 -3.83 29.39 3.07
N GLN A 188 -2.60 29.60 2.57
CA GLN A 188 -1.45 30.15 3.28
C GLN A 188 -0.93 29.34 4.49
N ASP A 189 -0.14 28.29 4.18
CA ASP A 189 0.97 27.88 5.05
C ASP A 189 2.28 27.72 4.25
N GLU A 190 2.35 28.36 3.07
CA GLU A 190 3.61 28.71 2.40
C GLU A 190 4.07 30.06 2.97
N LEU A 191 4.68 30.08 4.17
CA LEU A 191 5.50 31.21 4.63
C LEU A 191 6.23 30.95 5.97
N MET A 192 6.88 29.78 6.17
CA MET A 192 7.82 29.60 7.31
C MET A 192 9.01 28.65 6.98
N VAL A 193 9.45 28.57 5.73
CA VAL A 193 10.78 28.00 5.39
C VAL A 193 11.45 28.88 4.32
N ALA A 194 11.70 30.13 4.65
CA ALA A 194 12.67 30.99 3.96
C ALA A 194 13.01 32.19 4.85
N ALA A 195 13.92 31.99 5.80
CA ALA A 195 14.83 33.00 6.35
C ALA A 195 15.98 32.27 7.06
#